data_AF-W0ZAI2-F1
#
_entry.id   AF-W0ZAI2-F1
#
_cell.length_a   1.000
_cell.length_b   1.000
_cell.length_c   1.000
_cell.angle_alpha   90.00
_cell.angle_beta   90.00
_cell.angle_gamma   90.00
#
_symmetry.space_group_name_H-M   'P 1'
#
loop_
_entity.id
_entity.type
_entity.pdbx_description
1 polymer ?
#
loop_
_entity_poly.entity_id
_entity_poly.type
_entity_poly.pdbx_seq_one_letter_code
_entity_poly.pdbx_strand_id
1 'polypeptide(L)'
;MRGVLALARDGVDAEADRRRYLGFVGVSYYIKDMVANETINGTPVTEAQIAEWAAEAEAGYDVEALKKRGRGRPGRGAEPSQVVALRLTAEELAALDAAADREHKSRSELIREALAMYAT
;
A
#
# COMPACT_ATOMS: atom_id res chain seq x y z
N MET A 1 -25.03 44.46 39.49
CA MET A 1 -25.39 43.21 40.19
C MET A 1 -26.33 42.42 39.27
N ARG A 2 -25.97 41.19 38.87
CA ARG A 2 -26.69 39.92 39.18
C ARG A 2 -28.22 40.06 39.04
N GLY A 3 -28.96 39.30 38.25
CA GLY A 3 -28.74 38.02 37.58
C GLY A 3 -30.11 37.33 37.47
N VAL A 4 -30.28 36.44 36.47
CA VAL A 4 -30.92 35.09 36.55
C VAL A 4 -32.43 35.07 36.93
N LEU A 5 -33.40 34.46 36.23
CA LEU A 5 -33.47 33.21 35.45
C LEU A 5 -34.74 33.23 34.58
N ALA A 6 -34.64 32.77 33.33
CA ALA A 6 -35.76 32.29 32.54
C ALA A 6 -35.80 30.75 32.64
N LEU A 7 -36.97 30.15 32.84
CA LEU A 7 -37.23 28.75 32.50
C LEU A 7 -38.68 28.60 32.04
N ALA A 8 -38.86 28.72 30.73
CA ALA A 8 -40.00 28.16 30.02
C ALA A 8 -39.77 26.65 29.83
N ARG A 9 -40.81 25.86 30.13
CA ARG A 9 -40.95 24.48 29.68
C ARG A 9 -41.25 24.52 28.18
N ASP A 10 -40.66 23.61 27.41
CA ASP A 10 -41.34 22.86 26.36
C ASP A 10 -40.47 21.69 25.88
N GLY A 11 -41.14 20.61 25.50
CA GLY A 11 -40.60 19.26 25.35
C GLY A 11 -39.44 19.16 24.37
N VAL A 12 -38.38 18.47 24.81
CA VAL A 12 -37.25 18.12 23.96
C VAL A 12 -37.57 16.81 23.23
N ASP A 13 -37.57 16.94 21.91
CA ASP A 13 -37.70 15.95 20.85
C ASP A 13 -37.16 14.54 21.17
N ALA A 14 -38.07 13.56 21.22
CA ALA A 14 -37.80 12.12 21.38
C ALA A 14 -37.03 11.48 20.19
N GLU A 15 -36.59 12.28 19.23
CA GLU A 15 -35.83 11.85 18.06
C GLU A 15 -34.30 11.96 18.28
N ALA A 16 -33.86 12.79 19.23
CA ALA A 16 -32.46 12.92 19.59
C ALA A 16 -31.96 11.77 20.49
N ASP A 17 -32.85 11.09 21.23
CA ASP A 17 -32.49 10.05 22.19
C ASP A 17 -32.45 8.63 21.58
N ARG A 18 -32.87 8.46 20.32
CA ARG A 18 -32.70 7.21 19.56
C ARG A 18 -31.27 6.97 19.07
N ARG A 19 -30.36 7.92 19.28
CA ARG A 19 -28.94 7.79 18.92
C ARG A 19 -28.07 7.17 20.03
N ARG A 20 -28.64 6.84 21.20
CA ARG A 20 -27.87 6.34 22.35
C ARG A 20 -28.02 4.84 22.66
N TYR A 21 -28.90 4.12 21.96
CA TYR A 21 -29.20 2.69 22.24
C TYR A 21 -28.99 1.72 21.06
N LEU A 22 -28.14 2.05 20.08
CA LEU A 22 -27.75 1.15 18.98
C LEU A 22 -26.23 0.90 18.98
N GLY A 23 -25.70 0.55 20.14
CA GLY A 23 -24.26 0.33 20.37
C GLY A 23 -23.79 -1.12 20.39
N PHE A 24 -24.62 -2.13 20.09
CA PHE A 24 -24.17 -3.54 20.22
C PHE A 24 -24.75 -4.58 19.25
N VAL A 25 -25.35 -4.17 18.11
CA VAL A 25 -25.73 -5.12 17.05
C VAL A 25 -25.48 -4.49 15.67
N GLY A 26 -24.25 -4.05 15.43
CA GLY A 26 -23.87 -3.27 14.24
C GLY A 26 -22.73 -3.87 13.41
N VAL A 27 -22.33 -5.12 13.65
CA VAL A 27 -21.23 -5.76 12.90
C VAL A 27 -21.75 -6.68 11.79
N SER A 28 -23.04 -7.02 11.78
CA SER A 28 -23.60 -7.99 10.83
C SER A 28 -23.96 -7.42 9.45
N TYR A 29 -24.07 -6.10 9.28
CA TYR A 29 -24.56 -5.52 8.02
C TYR A 29 -23.47 -5.09 7.04
N TYR A 30 -22.22 -4.92 7.49
CA TYR A 30 -21.12 -4.46 6.63
C TYR A 30 -20.38 -5.58 5.88
N ILE A 31 -20.63 -6.85 6.19
CA ILE A 31 -19.97 -7.99 5.53
C ILE A 31 -20.66 -8.35 4.19
N LYS A 32 -21.97 -8.13 4.07
CA LYS A 32 -22.74 -8.54 2.89
C LYS A 32 -22.42 -7.75 1.62
N ASP A 33 -22.04 -6.48 1.75
CA ASP A 33 -21.78 -5.60 0.60
C ASP A 33 -20.33 -5.67 0.09
N MET A 34 -19.38 -6.19 0.87
CA MET A 34 -17.97 -6.34 0.45
C MET A 34 -17.74 -7.51 -0.52
N VAL A 35 -18.57 -8.55 -0.47
CA VAL A 35 -18.44 -9.75 -1.30
C VAL A 35 -18.83 -9.50 -2.77
N ALA A 36 -19.63 -8.47 -3.06
CA ALA A 36 -20.25 -8.31 -4.38
C ALA A 36 -19.33 -7.75 -5.49
N ASN A 37 -18.10 -7.30 -5.19
CA ASN A 37 -17.30 -6.53 -6.16
C ASN A 37 -15.80 -6.89 -6.25
N GLU A 38 -15.35 -7.97 -5.60
CA GLU A 38 -13.97 -8.42 -5.68
C GLU A 38 -13.75 -9.25 -6.95
N THR A 39 -12.82 -8.81 -7.80
CA THR A 39 -12.49 -9.51 -9.05
C THR A 39 -10.98 -9.74 -9.15
N ILE A 40 -10.58 -10.89 -9.71
CA ILE A 40 -9.21 -11.16 -10.13
C ILE A 40 -9.23 -11.27 -11.65
N ASN A 41 -8.44 -10.44 -12.33
CA ASN A 41 -8.42 -10.35 -13.80
C ASN A 41 -9.81 -10.15 -14.42
N GLY A 42 -10.67 -9.34 -13.78
CA GLY A 42 -12.04 -9.09 -14.22
C GLY A 42 -13.03 -10.24 -14.00
N THR A 43 -12.59 -11.33 -13.35
CA THR A 43 -13.47 -12.46 -12.98
C THR A 43 -13.89 -12.30 -11.51
N PRO A 44 -15.21 -12.34 -11.20
CA PRO A 44 -15.69 -12.29 -9.81
C PRO A 44 -15.13 -13.42 -8.97
N VAL A 45 -14.65 -13.09 -7.78
CA VAL A 45 -14.26 -14.06 -6.76
C VAL A 45 -15.52 -14.63 -6.14
N THR A 46 -15.67 -15.96 -6.14
CA THR A 46 -16.85 -16.63 -5.57
C THR A 46 -16.60 -17.08 -4.14
N GLU A 47 -17.65 -17.23 -3.35
CA GLU A 47 -17.53 -17.77 -1.98
C GLU A 47 -16.96 -19.19 -1.94
N ALA A 48 -17.26 -20.00 -2.96
CA ALA A 48 -16.68 -21.33 -3.11
C ALA A 48 -15.16 -21.25 -3.32
N GLN A 49 -14.69 -20.29 -4.10
CA GLN A 49 -13.26 -20.06 -4.35
C GLN A 49 -12.54 -19.56 -3.09
N ILE A 50 -13.19 -18.70 -2.30
CA ILE A 50 -12.66 -18.24 -1.01
C ILE A 50 -12.53 -19.43 -0.05
N ALA A 51 -13.56 -20.28 0.03
CA ALA A 51 -13.54 -21.47 0.88
C ALA A 51 -12.45 -22.47 0.46
N GLU A 52 -12.25 -22.65 -0.84
CA GLU A 52 -11.17 -23.49 -1.38
C GLU A 52 -9.79 -22.97 -0.98
N TRP A 53 -9.52 -21.67 -1.16
CA TRP A 53 -8.26 -21.05 -0.76
C TRP A 53 -8.01 -21.09 0.75
N ALA A 54 -9.08 -20.92 1.55
CA ALA A 54 -8.99 -21.03 3.00
C ALA A 54 -8.59 -22.46 3.40
N ALA A 55 -9.26 -23.48 2.84
CA ALA A 55 -8.93 -24.88 3.10
C ALA A 55 -7.51 -25.24 2.65
N GLU A 56 -7.06 -24.73 1.49
CA GLU A 56 -5.69 -24.89 1.00
C GLU A 56 -4.66 -24.28 1.97
N ALA A 57 -4.92 -23.07 2.46
CA ALA A 57 -4.04 -22.40 3.42
C ALA A 57 -3.98 -23.13 4.77
N GLU A 58 -5.11 -23.63 5.26
CA GLU A 58 -5.21 -24.39 6.50
C GLU A 58 -4.54 -25.77 6.40
N ALA A 59 -4.60 -26.41 5.24
CA ALA A 59 -3.89 -27.66 4.97
C ALA A 59 -2.35 -27.50 5.04
N GLY A 60 -1.87 -26.27 4.87
CA GLY A 60 -0.47 -25.90 4.94
C GLY A 60 0.29 -26.13 3.63
N TYR A 61 1.25 -25.24 3.34
CA TYR A 61 2.07 -25.30 2.14
C TYR A 61 3.42 -25.98 2.42
N ASP A 62 3.92 -26.75 1.45
CA ASP A 62 5.31 -27.22 1.45
C ASP A 62 6.27 -26.04 1.21
N VAL A 63 6.80 -25.53 2.32
CA VAL A 63 7.74 -24.39 2.36
C VAL A 63 9.02 -24.69 1.55
N GLU A 64 9.47 -25.94 1.51
CA GLU A 64 10.69 -26.30 0.77
C GLU A 64 10.44 -26.35 -0.74
N ALA A 65 9.24 -26.73 -1.18
CA ALA A 65 8.83 -26.59 -2.58
C ALA A 65 8.66 -25.12 -2.99
N LEU A 66 8.14 -24.25 -2.11
CA LEU A 66 7.99 -22.82 -2.40
C LEU A 66 9.33 -22.08 -2.49
N LYS A 67 10.34 -22.49 -1.72
CA LYS A 67 11.70 -21.91 -1.75
C LYS A 67 12.49 -22.25 -3.02
N LYS A 68 12.09 -23.26 -3.81
CA LYS A 68 12.81 -23.70 -5.03
C LYS A 68 12.80 -22.68 -6.17
N ARG A 69 11.96 -21.65 -6.14
CA ARG A 69 12.14 -20.50 -7.02
C ARG A 69 13.23 -19.62 -6.43
N GLY A 70 14.35 -19.47 -7.16
CA GLY A 70 15.42 -18.54 -6.82
C GLY A 70 14.83 -17.19 -6.38
N ARG A 71 15.05 -16.84 -5.11
CA ARG A 71 14.34 -15.74 -4.46
C ARG A 71 14.82 -14.40 -5.03
N GLY A 72 13.88 -13.62 -5.58
CA GLY A 72 14.04 -12.20 -5.85
C GLY A 72 14.31 -11.83 -7.31
N ARG A 73 14.34 -10.52 -7.57
CA ARG A 73 14.88 -9.96 -8.81
C ARG A 73 16.33 -10.46 -8.93
N PRO A 74 16.78 -10.95 -10.11
CA PRO A 74 18.18 -11.30 -10.29
C PRO A 74 19.07 -10.18 -9.75
N GLY A 75 20.01 -10.55 -8.89
CA GLY A 75 21.02 -9.62 -8.41
C GLY A 75 21.75 -8.99 -9.60
N ARG A 76 22.14 -7.72 -9.50
CA ARG A 76 22.90 -7.04 -10.56
C ARG A 76 24.37 -7.50 -10.65
N GLY A 77 24.76 -8.50 -9.88
CA GLY A 77 26.10 -9.11 -9.86
C GLY A 77 26.10 -10.39 -9.02
N ALA A 78 27.27 -11.02 -8.90
CA ALA A 78 27.46 -12.21 -8.06
C ALA A 78 27.21 -11.92 -6.57
N GLU A 79 27.45 -10.67 -6.15
CA GLU A 79 27.24 -10.18 -4.79
C GLU A 79 26.27 -8.98 -4.77
N PRO A 80 25.65 -8.66 -3.62
CA PRO A 80 24.82 -7.47 -3.46
C PRO A 80 25.56 -6.19 -3.84
N SER A 81 24.92 -5.30 -4.60
CA SER A 81 25.50 -4.00 -4.95
C SER A 81 25.68 -3.12 -3.70
N GLN A 82 26.84 -2.47 -3.59
CA GLN A 82 27.11 -1.49 -2.53
C GLN A 82 26.62 -0.09 -2.94
N VAL A 83 26.13 0.69 -1.97
CA VAL A 83 25.76 2.09 -2.17
C VAL A 83 26.94 2.97 -1.79
N VAL A 84 27.44 3.74 -2.75
CA VAL A 84 28.50 4.73 -2.54
C VAL A 84 27.86 6.12 -2.57
N ALA A 85 27.99 6.88 -1.48
CA ALA A 85 27.47 8.24 -1.39
C ALA A 85 28.43 9.23 -2.07
N LEU A 86 27.92 10.03 -3.00
CA LEU A 86 28.67 11.09 -3.69
C LEU A 86 28.09 12.45 -3.31
N ARG A 87 28.95 13.44 -3.05
CA ARG A 87 28.55 14.84 -2.89
C ARG A 87 28.63 15.52 -4.24
N LEU A 88 27.49 15.95 -4.73
CA LEU A 88 27.37 16.76 -5.94
C LEU A 88 26.82 18.12 -5.55
N THR A 89 27.35 19.17 -6.16
CA THR A 89 26.78 20.50 -6.14
C THR A 89 25.43 20.50 -6.86
N ALA A 90 24.63 21.54 -6.64
CA ALA A 90 23.34 21.69 -7.33
C ALA A 90 23.53 21.82 -8.86
N GLU A 91 24.62 22.47 -9.29
CA GLU A 91 24.96 22.65 -10.71
C GLU A 91 25.33 21.31 -11.37
N GLU A 92 26.15 20.49 -10.71
CA GLU A 92 26.50 19.15 -11.21
C GLU A 92 25.27 18.24 -11.30
N LEU A 93 24.36 18.31 -10.32
CA LEU A 93 23.13 17.53 -10.36
C LEU A 93 22.20 17.97 -11.49
N ALA A 94 22.07 19.28 -11.73
CA ALA A 94 21.29 19.82 -12.83
C ALA A 94 21.88 19.45 -14.21
N ALA A 95 23.21 19.44 -14.33
CA ALA A 95 23.88 18.98 -15.54
C ALA A 95 23.63 17.48 -15.79
N LEU A 96 23.64 16.65 -14.73
CA LEU A 96 23.33 15.23 -14.82
C LEU A 96 21.88 14.99 -15.25
N ASP A 97 20.94 15.77 -14.73
CA ASP A 97 19.52 15.72 -15.13
C ASP A 97 19.32 16.05 -16.60
N ALA A 98 19.90 17.16 -17.06
CA ALA A 98 19.82 17.56 -18.46
C ALA A 98 20.43 16.51 -19.40
N ALA A 99 21.48 15.81 -18.97
CA ALA A 99 22.05 14.70 -19.72
C ALA A 99 21.12 13.48 -19.73
N ALA A 100 20.54 13.12 -18.59
CA ALA A 100 19.60 12.02 -18.43
C ALA A 100 18.37 12.18 -19.35
N ASP A 101 17.80 13.39 -19.36
CA ASP A 101 16.65 13.73 -20.19
C ASP A 101 16.99 13.66 -21.68
N ARG A 102 18.15 14.21 -22.09
CA ARG A 102 18.60 14.19 -23.49
C ARG A 102 18.82 12.77 -24.02
N GLU A 103 19.28 11.87 -23.17
CA GLU A 103 19.57 10.48 -23.54
C GLU A 103 18.43 9.50 -23.24
N HIS A 104 17.33 9.99 -22.68
CA HIS A 104 16.19 9.17 -22.22
C HIS A 104 16.61 8.04 -21.25
N LYS A 105 17.57 8.32 -20.37
CA LYS A 105 18.13 7.37 -19.40
C LYS A 105 17.83 7.83 -17.97
N SER A 106 17.87 6.90 -17.03
CA SER A 106 17.88 7.29 -15.61
C SER A 106 19.25 7.85 -15.19
N ARG A 107 19.29 8.74 -14.18
CA ARG A 107 20.56 9.19 -13.57
C ARG A 107 21.48 8.02 -13.22
N SER A 108 20.90 6.96 -12.63
CA SER A 108 21.65 5.79 -12.19
C SER A 108 22.27 5.00 -13.34
N GLU A 109 21.66 5.05 -14.51
CA GLU A 109 22.15 4.40 -15.72
C GLU A 109 23.30 5.20 -16.32
N LEU A 110 23.14 6.51 -16.48
CA LEU A 110 24.21 7.40 -16.91
C LEU A 110 25.44 7.34 -16.01
N ILE A 111 25.26 7.36 -14.69
CA ILE A 111 26.39 7.26 -13.75
C ILE A 111 27.13 5.93 -13.95
N ARG A 112 26.41 4.81 -14.13
CA ARG A 112 27.05 3.51 -14.35
C ARG A 112 27.79 3.44 -15.69
N GLU A 113 27.23 4.02 -16.74
CA GLU A 113 27.87 4.08 -18.06
C GLU A 113 29.13 4.95 -18.03
N ALA A 114 29.07 6.12 -17.38
CA ALA A 114 30.23 6.97 -17.17
C ALA A 114 31.34 6.23 -16.39
N LEU A 115 30.98 5.50 -15.34
CA LEU A 115 31.93 4.66 -14.60
C LEU A 115 32.52 3.55 -15.46
N ALA A 116 31.70 2.89 -16.29
CA ALA A 116 32.18 1.84 -17.20
C ALA A 116 33.15 2.40 -18.25
N MET A 117 32.87 3.58 -18.83
CA MET A 117 33.76 4.25 -19.79
C MET A 117 35.07 4.74 -19.16
N TYR A 118 35.05 5.11 -17.88
CA TYR A 118 36.23 5.65 -17.20
C TYR A 118 37.13 4.57 -16.59
N ALA A 119 36.53 3.53 -16.00
CA ALA A 119 37.24 2.52 -15.22
C ALA A 119 37.60 1.25 -16.01
N THR A 120 37.19 1.16 -17.29
CA THR A 120 37.47 0.03 -18.19
C THR A 120 38.26 0.52 -19.39
#